data_AF-A0A0P7WU59-F1
#
_entry.id   AF-A0A0P7WU59-F1
#
_cell.length_a   1.000
_cell.length_b   1.000
_cell.length_c   1.000
_cell.angle_alpha   90.00
_cell.angle_beta   90.00
_cell.angle_gamma   90.00
#
_symmetry.space_group_name_H-M   'P 1'
#
loop_
_entity.id
_entity.type
_entity.pdbx_description
1 polymer ?
#
loop_
_entity_poly.entity_id
_entity_poly.type
_entity_poly.pdbx_seq_one_letter_code
_entity_poly.pdbx_strand_id
1 'polypeptide(L)'
;MIQQRFSFSEFARPLFSDRVAMAWADPTAPMPRLIGDEVLAVEQVRPVRAREFGAGRAAAREAMGLLGHPPRPVLQGEDRAPVWPRGLTGSISHTARDCMAVVTDAPEIRALGLDIEMAAALEPALWPEICTMAEMRWLASLGPSQRGHFAKLVFSAKEAVYKAQYTVSRQMLGFQDLTLTVDLPQHRFTAELTTEVAGFAPGAVLQGRFAILGAVFITAVEISADDPALSGGSNS
;
A
#
# COMPACT_ATOMS: atom_id res chain seq x y z
N MET A 1 -18.42 -17.57 5.51
CA MET A 1 -17.68 -17.95 6.74
C MET A 1 -16.36 -17.21 6.66
N ILE A 2 -16.22 -16.16 7.46
CA ILE A 2 -15.07 -15.26 7.43
C ILE A 2 -13.84 -16.07 7.90
N GLN A 3 -12.93 -16.41 7.00
CA GLN A 3 -11.59 -16.80 7.41
C GLN A 3 -10.82 -15.51 7.68
N GLN A 4 -11.03 -14.92 8.85
CA GLN A 4 -10.31 -13.71 9.26
C GLN A 4 -8.89 -14.14 9.60
N ARG A 5 -7.98 -14.07 8.63
CA ARG A 5 -6.55 -14.30 8.87
C ARG A 5 -5.89 -13.14 9.63
N PHE A 6 -6.49 -11.95 9.55
CA PHE A 6 -6.08 -10.77 10.29
C PHE A 6 -7.29 -10.08 10.92
N SER A 7 -7.34 -10.00 12.25
CA SER A 7 -8.26 -9.11 12.97
C SER A 7 -7.58 -7.74 13.19
N PHE A 8 -8.33 -6.63 13.19
CA PHE A 8 -7.80 -5.31 13.58
C PHE A 8 -7.09 -5.35 14.95
N SER A 9 -7.50 -6.28 15.83
CA SER A 9 -6.87 -6.51 17.14
C SER A 9 -5.47 -7.14 17.09
N GLU A 10 -5.05 -7.70 15.95
CA GLU A 10 -3.71 -8.28 15.79
C GLU A 10 -2.64 -7.21 15.58
N PHE A 11 -3.04 -6.00 15.20
CA PHE A 11 -2.14 -4.86 15.14
C PHE A 11 -2.04 -4.23 16.54
N ALA A 12 -0.95 -4.52 17.25
CA ALA A 12 -0.64 -3.86 18.53
C ALA A 12 -0.59 -2.31 18.41
N ARG A 13 -0.42 -1.81 17.19
CA ARG A 13 -0.50 -0.38 16.82
C ARG A 13 -1.29 -0.24 15.52
N PRO A 14 -2.33 0.61 15.47
CA PRO A 14 -3.11 0.82 14.25
C PRO A 14 -2.23 1.30 13.08
N LEU A 15 -2.37 0.67 11.92
CA LEU A 15 -1.68 1.04 10.68
C LEU A 15 -2.25 2.31 10.02
N PHE A 16 -3.56 2.52 10.20
CA PHE A 16 -4.32 3.66 9.69
C PHE A 16 -5.14 4.28 10.82
N SER A 17 -5.72 5.45 10.58
CA SER A 17 -6.73 6.05 11.47
C SER A 17 -8.02 5.21 11.51
N ASP A 18 -8.89 5.52 12.47
CA ASP A 18 -10.19 4.86 12.64
C ASP A 18 -11.20 5.18 11.52
N ARG A 19 -10.85 6.08 10.60
CA ARG A 19 -11.60 6.44 9.40
C ARG A 19 -11.32 5.54 8.20
N VAL A 20 -10.41 4.57 8.33
CA VAL A 20 -10.02 3.67 7.25
C VAL A 20 -10.50 2.26 7.56
N ALA A 21 -11.37 1.73 6.69
CA ALA A 21 -11.74 0.33 6.72
C ALA A 21 -10.70 -0.53 6.01
N MET A 22 -10.42 -1.69 6.57
CA MET A 22 -9.47 -2.65 6.03
C MET A 22 -10.11 -4.02 5.96
N ALA A 23 -9.89 -4.73 4.85
CA ALA A 23 -10.36 -6.09 4.68
C ALA A 23 -9.34 -6.95 3.92
N TRP A 24 -9.51 -8.26 4.04
CA TRP A 24 -8.62 -9.27 3.49
C TRP A 24 -9.42 -10.31 2.68
N ALA A 25 -8.77 -10.90 1.68
CA ALA A 25 -9.28 -12.03 0.93
C ALA A 25 -8.14 -13.00 0.57
N ASP A 26 -8.49 -14.28 0.42
CA ASP A 26 -7.58 -15.34 0.00
C ASP A 26 -7.53 -15.46 -1.54
N PRO A 27 -6.42 -15.14 -2.22
CA PRO A 27 -6.27 -15.33 -3.66
C PRO A 27 -6.16 -16.81 -4.09
N THR A 28 -5.98 -17.74 -3.16
CA THR A 28 -5.92 -19.19 -3.43
C THR A 28 -7.30 -19.86 -3.39
N ALA A 29 -8.29 -19.20 -2.79
CA ALA A 29 -9.68 -19.63 -2.78
C ALA A 29 -10.31 -19.55 -4.19
N PRO A 30 -11.47 -20.21 -4.42
CA PRO A 30 -12.23 -20.03 -5.65
C PRO A 30 -12.48 -18.54 -5.96
N MET A 31 -12.22 -18.13 -7.20
CA MET A 31 -12.26 -16.73 -7.59
C MET A 31 -13.63 -16.11 -7.25
N PRO A 32 -13.67 -15.00 -6.51
CA PRO A 32 -14.92 -14.31 -6.23
C PRO A 32 -15.59 -13.83 -7.52
N ARG A 33 -16.93 -13.68 -7.47
CA ARG A 33 -17.67 -13.09 -8.59
C ARG A 33 -17.21 -11.65 -8.80
N LEU A 34 -16.72 -11.34 -10.00
CA LEU A 34 -16.47 -9.99 -10.46
C LEU A 34 -17.81 -9.28 -10.76
N ILE A 35 -17.86 -7.97 -10.54
CA ILE A 35 -19.08 -7.18 -10.77
C ILE A 35 -18.85 -6.08 -11.80
N GLY A 36 -19.88 -5.81 -12.60
CA GLY A 36 -19.80 -4.81 -13.67
C GLY A 36 -18.62 -5.06 -14.60
N ASP A 37 -17.89 -4.00 -14.91
CA ASP A 37 -16.78 -4.02 -15.88
C ASP A 37 -15.45 -4.52 -15.30
N GLU A 38 -15.42 -5.01 -14.05
CA GLU A 38 -14.24 -5.67 -13.48
C GLU A 38 -13.80 -6.89 -14.31
N VAL A 39 -14.74 -7.54 -15.00
CA VAL A 39 -14.48 -8.71 -15.86
C VAL A 39 -13.50 -8.40 -16.99
N LEU A 40 -13.51 -7.16 -17.51
CA LEU A 40 -12.66 -6.74 -18.61
C LEU A 40 -11.17 -6.79 -18.23
N ALA A 41 -10.86 -6.58 -16.96
CA ALA A 41 -9.48 -6.59 -16.45
C ALA A 41 -8.87 -8.00 -16.39
N VAL A 42 -9.66 -9.07 -16.55
CA VAL A 42 -9.17 -10.46 -16.43
C VAL A 42 -9.30 -11.29 -17.71
N GLU A 43 -9.87 -10.75 -18.79
CA GLU A 43 -10.17 -11.51 -20.02
C GLU A 43 -8.94 -12.17 -20.66
N GLN A 44 -7.78 -11.50 -20.62
CA GLN A 44 -6.54 -11.98 -21.24
C GLN A 44 -5.41 -12.22 -20.23
N VAL A 45 -5.77 -12.39 -18.97
CA VAL A 45 -4.80 -12.47 -17.88
C VAL A 45 -4.65 -13.93 -17.43
N ARG A 46 -3.42 -14.35 -17.11
CA ARG A 46 -3.15 -15.70 -16.58
C ARG A 46 -4.04 -16.01 -15.36
N PRO A 47 -4.51 -17.25 -15.17
CA PRO A 47 -5.45 -17.59 -14.09
C PRO A 47 -5.02 -17.18 -12.68
N VAL A 48 -3.72 -17.25 -12.37
CA VAL A 48 -3.18 -16.80 -11.07
C VAL A 48 -3.42 -15.32 -10.85
N ARG A 49 -3.11 -14.49 -11.84
CA ARG A 49 -3.30 -13.03 -11.78
C ARG A 49 -4.78 -12.64 -11.79
N ALA A 50 -5.64 -13.40 -12.49
CA ALA A 50 -7.09 -13.20 -12.43
C ALA A 50 -7.65 -13.46 -11.02
N ARG A 51 -7.15 -14.50 -10.32
CA ARG A 51 -7.50 -14.77 -8.93
C ARG A 51 -7.02 -13.69 -7.97
N GLU A 52 -5.77 -13.23 -8.11
CA GLU A 52 -5.23 -12.10 -7.33
C GLU A 52 -6.08 -10.84 -7.53
N PHE A 53 -6.43 -10.52 -8.78
CA PHE A 53 -7.30 -9.40 -9.10
C PHE A 53 -8.68 -9.54 -8.43
N GLY A 54 -9.35 -10.69 -8.62
CA GLY A 54 -10.66 -10.93 -8.05
C GLY A 54 -10.70 -10.91 -6.52
N ALA A 55 -9.68 -11.48 -5.87
CA ALA A 55 -9.54 -11.45 -4.41
C ALA A 55 -9.27 -10.02 -3.89
N GLY A 56 -8.39 -9.25 -4.55
CA GLY A 56 -8.16 -7.85 -4.21
C GLY A 56 -9.44 -7.00 -4.33
N ARG A 57 -10.26 -7.23 -5.37
CA ARG A 57 -11.55 -6.56 -5.55
C ARG A 57 -12.60 -7.01 -4.53
N ALA A 58 -12.59 -8.28 -4.13
CA ALA A 58 -13.45 -8.76 -3.05
C ALA A 58 -13.07 -8.10 -1.71
N ALA A 59 -11.78 -8.00 -1.39
CA ALA A 59 -11.31 -7.28 -0.20
C ALA A 59 -11.74 -5.80 -0.24
N ALA A 60 -11.62 -5.13 -1.38
CA ALA A 60 -12.06 -3.73 -1.51
C ALA A 60 -13.56 -3.56 -1.24
N ARG A 61 -14.40 -4.45 -1.77
CA ARG A 61 -15.85 -4.41 -1.53
C ARG A 61 -16.23 -4.74 -0.09
N GLU A 62 -15.51 -5.64 0.56
CA GLU A 62 -15.70 -5.92 1.98
C GLU A 62 -15.36 -4.67 2.82
N ALA A 63 -14.23 -4.01 2.53
CA ALA A 63 -13.87 -2.75 3.18
C ALA A 63 -14.91 -1.63 2.96
N MET A 64 -15.50 -1.54 1.76
CA MET A 64 -16.64 -0.64 1.51
C MET A 64 -17.84 -0.98 2.39
N GLY A 65 -18.16 -2.27 2.55
CA GLY A 65 -19.25 -2.74 3.40
C GLY A 65 -19.05 -2.37 4.87
N LEU A 66 -17.81 -2.43 5.37
CA LEU A 66 -17.47 -2.00 6.73
C LEU A 66 -17.70 -0.50 6.96
N LEU A 67 -17.61 0.32 5.91
CA LEU A 67 -17.98 1.75 5.93
C LEU A 67 -19.48 2.00 5.70
N GLY A 68 -20.29 0.95 5.54
CA GLY A 68 -21.73 1.06 5.26
C GLY A 68 -22.08 1.35 3.79
N HIS A 69 -21.12 1.24 2.86
CA HIS A 69 -21.36 1.42 1.43
C HIS A 69 -21.79 0.10 0.77
N PRO A 70 -22.70 0.13 -0.21
CA PRO A 70 -22.99 -1.04 -1.02
C PRO A 70 -21.76 -1.43 -1.88
N PRO A 71 -21.61 -2.70 -2.26
CA PRO A 71 -20.52 -3.14 -3.12
C PRO A 71 -20.58 -2.43 -4.47
N ARG A 72 -19.48 -1.78 -4.86
CA ARG A 72 -19.31 -1.10 -6.15
C ARG A 72 -18.07 -1.63 -6.86
N PRO A 73 -18.04 -1.66 -8.21
CA PRO A 73 -16.88 -2.12 -8.95
C PRO A 73 -15.69 -1.18 -8.71
N VAL A 74 -14.50 -1.74 -8.53
CA VAL A 74 -13.25 -0.96 -8.59
C VAL A 74 -12.59 -1.32 -9.91
N LEU A 75 -12.58 -0.39 -10.87
CA LEU A 75 -12.06 -0.70 -12.20
C LEU A 75 -10.53 -0.68 -12.21
N GLN A 76 -9.95 -1.13 -13.31
CA GLN A 76 -8.53 -0.95 -13.60
C GLN A 76 -8.38 0.21 -14.58
N GLY A 77 -7.63 1.23 -14.21
CA GLY A 77 -7.28 2.34 -15.09
C GLY A 77 -6.29 1.93 -16.17
N GLU A 78 -6.06 2.82 -17.15
CA GLU A 78 -5.07 2.60 -18.21
C GLU A 78 -3.64 2.46 -17.65
N ASP A 79 -3.37 3.16 -16.55
CA ASP A 79 -2.15 3.10 -15.74
C ASP A 79 -2.10 1.87 -14.80
N ARG A 80 -3.08 0.97 -14.90
CA ARG A 80 -3.32 -0.20 -14.03
C ARG A 80 -3.70 0.14 -12.59
N ALA A 81 -3.79 1.42 -12.22
CA ALA A 81 -4.20 1.83 -10.89
C ALA A 81 -5.69 1.52 -10.66
N PRO A 82 -6.13 1.26 -9.41
CA PRO A 82 -7.54 1.10 -9.11
C PRO A 82 -8.30 2.41 -9.36
N VAL A 83 -9.39 2.33 -10.11
CA VAL A 83 -10.34 3.44 -10.26
C VAL A 83 -11.43 3.29 -9.22
N TRP A 84 -11.33 4.08 -8.15
CA TRP A 84 -12.25 4.06 -7.04
C TRP A 84 -13.61 4.67 -7.39
N PRO A 85 -14.73 4.12 -6.88
CA PRO A 85 -16.03 4.75 -6.99
C PRO A 85 -16.02 6.17 -6.42
N ARG A 86 -16.82 7.07 -7.00
CA ARG A 86 -16.94 8.44 -6.50
C ARG A 86 -17.24 8.47 -5.00
N GLY A 87 -16.50 9.33 -4.29
CA GLY A 87 -16.59 9.50 -2.84
C GLY A 87 -15.75 8.52 -2.03
N LEU A 88 -15.02 7.60 -2.68
CA LEU A 88 -14.10 6.67 -2.03
C LEU A 88 -12.68 6.86 -2.56
N THR A 89 -11.72 6.57 -1.70
CA THR A 89 -10.32 6.35 -2.07
C THR A 89 -9.78 5.15 -1.31
N GLY A 90 -8.66 4.59 -1.75
CA GLY A 90 -8.11 3.38 -1.16
C GLY A 90 -6.84 2.88 -1.82
N SER A 91 -6.33 1.77 -1.28
CA SER A 91 -5.21 1.04 -1.84
C SER A 91 -5.45 -0.47 -1.74
N ILE A 92 -4.91 -1.22 -2.70
CA ILE A 92 -4.99 -2.68 -2.76
C ILE A 92 -3.57 -3.21 -2.88
N SER A 93 -3.24 -4.24 -2.12
CA SER A 93 -1.98 -4.99 -2.30
C SER A 93 -2.22 -6.49 -2.15
N HIS A 94 -1.33 -7.27 -2.73
CA HIS A 94 -1.44 -8.71 -2.67
C HIS A 94 -0.08 -9.41 -2.71
N THR A 95 -0.04 -10.57 -2.06
CA THR A 95 0.97 -11.61 -2.27
C THR A 95 0.33 -12.79 -3.00
N ALA A 96 1.07 -13.89 -3.15
CA ALA A 96 0.52 -15.14 -3.66
C ALA A 96 -0.53 -15.79 -2.72
N ARG A 97 -0.64 -15.34 -1.46
CA ARG A 97 -1.49 -15.96 -0.42
C ARG A 97 -2.41 -15.00 0.30
N ASP A 98 -2.25 -13.70 0.10
CA ASP A 98 -2.95 -12.69 0.86
C ASP A 98 -3.28 -11.50 -0.04
N CYS A 99 -4.56 -11.13 -0.13
CA CYS A 99 -4.98 -9.87 -0.74
C CYS A 99 -5.55 -8.97 0.36
N MET A 100 -5.15 -7.71 0.38
CA MET A 100 -5.66 -6.72 1.32
C MET A 100 -6.09 -5.46 0.58
N ALA A 101 -7.14 -4.83 1.10
CA ALA A 101 -7.60 -3.53 0.65
C ALA A 101 -7.89 -2.62 1.85
N VAL A 102 -7.57 -1.35 1.67
CA VAL A 102 -7.98 -0.27 2.57
C VAL A 102 -8.82 0.73 1.80
N VAL A 103 -9.89 1.21 2.42
CA VAL A 103 -10.84 2.15 1.82
C VAL A 103 -11.24 3.18 2.86
N THR A 104 -11.46 4.41 2.41
CA THR A 104 -12.08 5.47 3.22
C THR A 104 -13.03 6.31 2.37
N ASP A 105 -14.04 6.87 3.01
CA ASP A 105 -14.93 7.90 2.49
C ASP A 105 -14.72 9.26 3.20
N ALA A 106 -13.71 9.35 4.07
CA ALA A 106 -13.39 10.53 4.86
C ALA A 106 -12.74 11.62 3.97
N PRO A 107 -13.37 12.80 3.81
CA PRO A 107 -12.80 13.87 2.98
C PRO A 107 -11.49 14.45 3.54
N GLU A 108 -11.22 14.25 4.84
CA GLU A 108 -9.97 14.62 5.48
C GLU A 108 -8.79 13.72 5.08
N ILE A 109 -9.02 12.57 4.45
CA ILE A 109 -7.96 11.68 3.96
C ILE A 109 -7.82 11.85 2.45
N ARG A 110 -6.66 12.35 2.01
CA ARG A 110 -6.37 12.63 0.61
C ARG A 110 -5.99 11.37 -0.16
N ALA A 111 -5.16 10.51 0.42
CA ALA A 111 -4.67 9.31 -0.24
C ALA A 111 -4.27 8.22 0.77
N LEU A 112 -4.34 6.98 0.31
CA LEU A 112 -3.95 5.80 1.06
C LEU A 112 -2.95 4.98 0.25
N GLY A 113 -1.94 4.46 0.95
CA GLY A 113 -0.95 3.54 0.42
C GLY A 113 -0.88 2.32 1.30
N LEU A 114 -1.06 1.15 0.70
CA LEU A 114 -0.98 -0.14 1.38
C LEU A 114 -0.09 -1.06 0.60
N ASP A 115 0.82 -1.72 1.29
CA ASP A 115 1.55 -2.83 0.73
C ASP A 115 1.67 -4.02 1.69
N ILE A 116 1.59 -5.23 1.15
CA ILE A 116 1.79 -6.49 1.87
C ILE A 116 2.83 -7.32 1.14
N GLU A 117 3.84 -7.76 1.88
CA GLU A 117 4.92 -8.58 1.35
C GLU A 117 5.21 -9.75 2.29
N MET A 118 5.66 -10.87 1.73
CA MET A 118 6.22 -11.93 2.57
C MET A 118 7.47 -11.41 3.27
N ALA A 119 7.59 -11.64 4.58
CA ALA A 119 8.76 -11.29 5.38
C ALA A 119 9.92 -12.28 5.12
N ALA A 120 10.22 -12.51 3.86
CA ALA A 120 11.37 -13.27 3.38
C ALA A 120 12.48 -12.30 2.99
N ALA A 121 13.73 -12.74 3.15
CA ALA A 121 14.87 -11.91 2.79
C ALA A 121 14.84 -11.52 1.30
N LEU A 122 14.97 -10.23 1.02
CA LEU A 122 15.16 -9.72 -0.33
C LEU A 122 16.54 -10.14 -0.85
N GLU A 123 16.60 -10.58 -2.10
CA GLU A 123 17.85 -10.98 -2.74
C GLU A 123 18.87 -9.81 -2.78
N PRO A 124 20.12 -10.01 -2.32
CA PRO A 124 21.13 -8.95 -2.27
C PRO A 124 21.38 -8.21 -3.59
N ALA A 125 21.20 -8.90 -4.73
CA ALA A 125 21.36 -8.32 -6.05
C ALA A 125 20.36 -7.19 -6.35
N LEU A 126 19.20 -7.19 -5.69
CA LEU A 126 18.15 -6.17 -5.87
C LEU A 126 18.34 -4.96 -4.97
N TRP A 127 19.19 -5.04 -3.95
CA TRP A 127 19.32 -3.97 -2.97
C TRP A 127 19.78 -2.64 -3.58
N PRO A 128 20.75 -2.58 -4.51
CA PRO A 128 21.18 -1.31 -5.10
C PRO A 128 20.12 -0.64 -5.98
N GLU A 129 19.15 -1.40 -6.49
CA GLU A 129 18.03 -0.86 -7.27
C GLU A 129 16.98 -0.24 -6.33
N ILE A 130 16.65 -0.94 -5.24
CA ILE A 130 15.57 -0.58 -4.33
C ILE A 130 16.01 0.41 -3.24
N CYS A 131 17.19 0.18 -2.68
CA CYS A 131 17.68 0.90 -1.51
C CYS A 131 18.60 2.05 -1.94
N THR A 132 18.35 3.24 -1.42
CA THR A 132 19.28 4.37 -1.56
C THR A 132 20.55 4.11 -0.77
N MET A 133 21.60 4.89 -1.04
CA MET A 133 22.85 4.78 -0.30
C MET A 133 22.66 4.96 1.22
N ALA A 134 21.73 5.82 1.64
CA ALA A 134 21.41 6.01 3.05
C ALA A 134 20.78 4.76 3.67
N GLU A 135 19.82 4.15 2.98
CA GLU A 135 19.16 2.91 3.40
C GLU A 135 20.15 1.74 3.40
N MET A 136 21.04 1.65 2.42
CA MET A 136 22.11 0.64 2.38
C MET A 136 23.06 0.75 3.58
N ARG A 137 23.42 1.97 3.99
CA ARG A 137 24.20 2.21 5.23
C ARG A 137 23.44 1.78 6.47
N TRP A 138 22.15 2.09 6.54
CA TRP A 138 21.30 1.62 7.64
C TRP A 138 21.25 0.09 7.69
N LEU A 139 21.01 -0.58 6.55
CA LEU A 139 21.04 -2.05 6.46
C LEU A 139 22.39 -2.63 6.89
N ALA A 140 23.51 -2.00 6.53
CA ALA A 140 24.84 -2.44 6.94
C ALA A 140 25.06 -2.36 8.45
N SER A 141 24.36 -1.45 9.15
CA SER A 141 24.38 -1.34 10.61
C SER A 141 23.63 -2.48 11.33
N LEU A 142 22.77 -3.21 10.61
CA LEU A 142 22.03 -4.35 11.14
C LEU A 142 22.85 -5.65 11.08
N GLY A 143 22.43 -6.65 11.86
CA GLY A 143 23.02 -7.98 11.83
C GLY A 143 22.91 -8.62 10.44
N PRO A 144 23.92 -9.38 9.94
CA PRO A 144 23.94 -9.91 8.58
C PRO A 144 22.67 -10.69 8.17
N SER A 145 22.09 -11.47 9.08
CA SER A 145 20.86 -12.26 8.84
C SER A 145 19.59 -11.40 8.72
N GLN A 146 19.61 -10.18 9.25
CA GLN A 146 18.46 -9.28 9.28
C GLN A 146 18.41 -8.38 8.04
N ARG A 147 19.55 -8.13 7.38
CA ARG A 147 19.65 -7.15 6.28
C ARG A 147 18.67 -7.43 5.15
N GLY A 148 18.61 -8.66 4.66
CA GLY A 148 17.67 -9.03 3.60
C GLY A 148 16.21 -8.88 4.02
N HIS A 149 15.88 -9.22 5.27
CA HIS A 149 14.53 -9.07 5.81
C HIS A 149 14.11 -7.60 5.88
N PHE A 150 14.99 -6.71 6.38
CA PHE A 150 14.68 -5.29 6.45
C PHE A 150 14.82 -4.56 5.11
N ALA A 151 15.61 -5.07 4.17
CA ALA A 151 15.58 -4.62 2.79
C ALA A 151 14.22 -4.92 2.13
N LYS A 152 13.59 -6.06 2.47
CA LYS A 152 12.23 -6.36 2.06
C LYS A 152 11.20 -5.42 2.72
N LEU A 153 11.40 -5.04 3.97
CA LEU A 153 10.57 -3.99 4.61
C LEU A 153 10.70 -2.65 3.90
N VAL A 154 11.91 -2.22 3.53
CA VAL A 154 12.17 -1.00 2.75
C VAL A 154 11.41 -1.08 1.42
N PHE A 155 11.56 -2.17 0.67
CA PHE A 155 10.81 -2.40 -0.57
C PHE A 155 9.30 -2.19 -0.38
N SER A 156 8.70 -2.88 0.59
CA SER A 156 7.26 -2.78 0.85
C SER A 156 6.85 -1.36 1.23
N ALA A 157 7.62 -0.69 2.08
CA ALA A 157 7.34 0.69 2.48
C ALA A 157 7.40 1.66 1.31
N LYS A 158 8.34 1.48 0.36
CA LYS A 158 8.40 2.30 -0.87
C LYS A 158 7.19 2.06 -1.77
N GLU A 159 6.72 0.82 -1.90
CA GLU A 159 5.49 0.50 -2.65
C GLU A 159 4.26 1.17 -2.01
N ALA A 160 4.15 1.17 -0.68
CA ALA A 160 3.07 1.88 0.01
C ALA A 160 3.14 3.40 -0.22
N VAL A 161 4.34 4.00 -0.12
CA VAL A 161 4.57 5.41 -0.43
C VAL A 161 4.16 5.74 -1.86
N TYR A 162 4.62 4.94 -2.83
CA TYR A 162 4.28 5.11 -4.25
C TYR A 162 2.76 5.09 -4.47
N LYS A 163 2.02 4.13 -3.91
CA LYS A 163 0.56 4.05 -4.09
C LYS A 163 -0.17 5.28 -3.52
N ALA A 164 0.24 5.76 -2.34
CA ALA A 164 -0.32 6.97 -1.74
C ALA A 164 0.01 8.21 -2.58
N GLN A 165 1.28 8.39 -2.94
CA GLN A 165 1.76 9.52 -3.73
C GLN A 165 1.13 9.55 -5.12
N TYR A 166 1.03 8.40 -5.81
CA TYR A 166 0.52 8.31 -7.18
C TYR A 166 -0.95 8.73 -7.27
N THR A 167 -1.72 8.50 -6.20
CA THR A 167 -3.12 8.97 -6.09
C THR A 167 -3.21 10.50 -6.20
N VAL A 168 -2.20 11.21 -5.70
CA VAL A 168 -2.13 12.68 -5.70
C VAL A 168 -1.48 13.21 -6.97
N SER A 169 -0.32 12.67 -7.35
CA SER A 169 0.55 13.24 -8.38
C SER A 169 0.30 12.69 -9.79
N ARG A 170 -0.19 11.44 -9.89
CA ARG A 170 -0.18 10.63 -11.13
C ARG A 170 1.20 10.52 -11.79
N GLN A 171 2.26 10.70 -11.02
CA GLN A 171 3.65 10.62 -11.48
C GLN A 171 4.32 9.35 -10.98
N MET A 172 4.95 8.62 -11.90
CA MET A 172 5.78 7.46 -11.57
C MET A 172 6.94 7.89 -10.67
N LEU A 173 7.16 7.15 -9.60
CA LEU A 173 8.26 7.35 -8.67
C LEU A 173 9.11 6.08 -8.65
N GLY A 174 10.40 6.21 -8.95
CA GLY A 174 11.35 5.13 -8.82
C GLY A 174 11.77 4.92 -7.37
N PHE A 175 12.35 3.76 -7.06
CA PHE A 175 12.81 3.49 -5.70
C PHE A 175 13.89 4.47 -5.21
N GLN A 176 14.70 5.03 -6.11
CA GLN A 176 15.77 5.97 -5.76
C GLN A 176 15.29 7.42 -5.58
N ASP A 177 14.03 7.71 -5.95
CA ASP A 177 13.44 9.06 -5.89
C ASP A 177 12.89 9.41 -4.50
N LEU A 178 13.08 8.51 -3.52
CA LEU A 178 12.74 8.73 -2.14
C LEU A 178 13.68 7.95 -1.20
N THR A 179 13.91 8.50 -0.01
CA THR A 179 14.72 7.88 1.04
C THR A 179 13.88 7.65 2.29
N LEU A 180 13.95 6.44 2.83
CA LEU A 180 13.29 6.03 4.05
C LEU A 180 14.19 6.19 5.28
N THR A 181 13.60 6.64 6.38
CA THR A 181 14.15 6.45 7.73
C THR A 181 13.19 5.57 8.53
N VAL A 182 13.68 4.42 9.01
CA VAL A 182 12.87 3.40 9.69
C VAL A 182 13.12 3.43 11.20
N ASP A 183 12.04 3.54 11.98
CA ASP A 183 12.03 3.37 13.43
C ASP A 183 11.43 1.99 13.76
N LEU A 184 12.32 1.02 13.99
CA LEU A 184 11.93 -0.36 14.30
C LEU A 184 11.14 -0.48 15.61
N PRO A 185 11.59 0.07 16.76
CA PRO A 185 10.84 0.02 18.00
C PRO A 185 9.45 0.67 17.92
N GLN A 186 9.31 1.74 17.15
CA GLN A 186 8.03 2.43 17.03
C GLN A 186 7.11 1.88 15.94
N HIS A 187 7.60 0.99 15.08
CA HIS A 187 6.86 0.46 13.94
C HIS A 187 6.44 1.57 12.96
N ARG A 188 7.35 2.52 12.73
CA ARG A 188 7.13 3.70 11.89
C ARG A 188 8.25 3.88 10.88
N PHE A 189 7.95 4.59 9.81
CA PHE A 189 8.95 5.10 8.90
C PHE A 189 8.58 6.51 8.43
N THR A 190 9.57 7.24 7.94
CA THR A 190 9.36 8.46 7.16
C THR A 190 9.94 8.26 5.76
N ALA A 191 9.36 8.92 4.77
CA ALA A 191 9.75 8.85 3.38
C ALA A 191 9.95 10.27 2.85
N GLU A 192 11.21 10.67 2.67
CA GLU A 192 11.57 11.96 2.09
C GLU A 192 11.65 11.82 0.56
N LEU A 193 10.87 12.63 -0.16
CA LEU A 193 10.94 12.72 -1.62
C LEU A 193 12.21 13.48 -2.01
N THR A 194 13.10 12.85 -2.79
CA THR A 194 14.38 13.43 -3.21
C THR A 194 14.31 14.06 -4.61
N THR A 195 13.15 13.96 -5.26
CA THR A 195 12.83 14.60 -6.52
C THR A 195 11.58 15.46 -6.39
N GLU A 196 11.36 16.36 -7.36
CA GLU A 196 10.12 17.12 -7.44
C GLU A 196 8.96 16.22 -7.85
N VAL A 197 7.87 16.29 -7.09
CA VAL A 197 6.65 15.52 -7.35
C VAL A 197 5.45 16.46 -7.31
N ALA A 198 4.66 16.44 -8.39
CA ALA A 198 3.47 17.27 -8.50
C ALA A 198 2.49 17.01 -7.33
N GLY A 199 1.99 18.09 -6.73
CA GLY A 199 1.11 18.03 -5.57
C GLY A 199 1.82 17.88 -4.22
N PHE A 200 3.15 17.81 -4.20
CA PHE A 200 3.96 17.76 -2.99
C PHE A 200 4.93 18.94 -2.92
N ALA A 201 5.23 19.40 -1.71
CA ALA A 201 6.26 20.39 -1.48
C ALA A 201 7.65 19.79 -1.79
N PRO A 202 8.63 20.60 -2.25
CA PRO A 202 10.00 20.12 -2.41
C PRO A 202 10.56 19.55 -1.09
N GLY A 203 11.13 18.34 -1.15
CA GLY A 203 11.62 17.65 0.06
C GLY A 203 10.51 17.16 1.00
N ALA A 204 9.28 17.02 0.51
CA ALA A 204 8.16 16.52 1.29
C ALA A 204 8.49 15.20 2.00
N VAL A 205 8.07 15.09 3.27
CA VAL A 205 8.29 13.91 4.11
C VAL A 205 6.97 13.27 4.47
N LEU A 206 6.71 12.10 3.89
CA LEU A 206 5.50 11.31 4.16
C LEU A 206 5.71 10.42 5.38
N GLN A 207 4.66 10.29 6.19
CA GLN A 207 4.68 9.46 7.38
C GLN A 207 4.08 8.09 7.08
N GLY A 208 4.74 7.03 7.55
CA GLY A 208 4.28 5.67 7.38
C GLY A 208 4.35 4.83 8.63
N ARG A 209 3.61 3.72 8.62
CA ARG A 209 3.57 2.72 9.68
C ARG A 209 3.77 1.35 9.07
N PHE A 210 4.24 0.41 9.88
CA PHE A 210 4.34 -0.97 9.44
C PHE A 210 4.00 -1.95 10.55
N ALA A 211 3.65 -3.17 10.15
CA ALA A 211 3.43 -4.29 11.04
C ALA A 211 4.21 -5.49 10.56
N ILE A 212 4.71 -6.27 11.51
CA ILE A 212 5.36 -7.56 11.27
C ILE A 212 4.41 -8.60 11.85
N LEU A 213 3.61 -9.24 11.01
CA LEU A 213 2.60 -10.21 11.44
C LEU A 213 2.98 -11.60 10.96
N GLY A 214 3.56 -12.40 11.87
CA GLY A 214 4.04 -13.73 11.55
C GLY A 214 5.08 -13.71 10.44
N ALA A 215 4.67 -14.07 9.22
CA ALA A 215 5.54 -14.17 8.05
C ALA A 215 5.28 -13.09 6.98
N VAL A 216 4.58 -12.00 7.31
CA VAL A 216 4.33 -10.89 6.39
C VAL A 216 4.73 -9.54 6.99
N PHE A 217 5.20 -8.65 6.12
CA PHE A 217 5.24 -7.21 6.36
C PHE A 217 3.99 -6.58 5.78
N ILE A 218 3.40 -5.66 6.53
CA ILE A 218 2.35 -4.78 6.03
C ILE A 218 2.83 -3.37 6.26
N THR A 219 2.83 -2.54 5.22
CA THR A 219 3.24 -1.14 5.28
C THR A 219 2.09 -0.24 4.84
N ALA A 220 1.98 0.89 5.50
CA ALA A 220 0.84 1.78 5.41
C ALA A 220 1.28 3.24 5.36
N VAL A 221 0.67 4.00 4.47
CA VAL A 221 0.81 5.45 4.34
C VAL A 221 -0.59 6.05 4.26
N GLU A 222 -0.86 7.04 5.10
CA GLU A 222 -2.10 7.81 5.10
C GLU A 222 -1.70 9.28 4.94
N ILE A 223 -2.21 9.92 3.89
CA ILE A 223 -1.94 11.34 3.63
C ILE A 223 -3.22 12.10 3.93
N SER A 224 -3.20 12.94 4.95
CA SER A 224 -4.31 13.83 5.28
C SER A 224 -4.43 14.97 4.27
N ALA A 225 -5.61 15.55 4.13
CA ALA A 225 -5.84 16.69 3.24
C ALA A 225 -5.09 17.97 3.70
N ASP A 226 -4.75 18.06 4.98
CA ASP A 226 -3.95 19.12 5.60
C ASP A 226 -2.48 18.72 5.82
N ASP A 227 -2.03 17.61 5.25
CA ASP A 227 -0.65 17.14 5.40
C ASP A 227 0.34 18.19 4.87
N PRO A 228 1.31 18.65 5.69
CA PRO A 228 2.29 19.67 5.27
C PRO A 228 3.20 19.22 4.12
N ALA A 229 3.24 17.92 3.81
CA ALA A 229 3.94 17.38 2.65
C ALA A 229 3.26 17.79 1.33
N LEU A 230 1.95 18.08 1.34
CA LEU A 230 1.23 18.51 0.15
C LEU A 230 1.59 19.96 -0.18
N SER A 231 1.77 20.25 -1.47
CA SER A 231 1.86 21.64 -1.89
C SER A 231 0.51 22.29 -1.67
N GLY A 232 0.46 23.35 -0.85
CA GLY A 232 -0.76 24.10 -0.60
C GLY A 232 -1.40 24.49 -1.93
N GLY A 233 -2.64 24.05 -2.16
CA GLY A 233 -3.37 24.42 -3.35
C GLY A 233 -3.51 25.93 -3.40
N SER A 234 -2.74 26.58 -4.27
CA SER A 234 -3.21 27.80 -4.90
C SER A 234 -4.48 27.40 -5.65
N ASN A 235 -5.64 27.65 -5.05
CA ASN A 235 -6.88 27.80 -5.80
C ASN A 235 -6.62 28.88 -6.85
N SER A 236 -6.38 28.47 -8.08
CA SER A 236 -6.48 29.30 -9.28
C SER A 236 -7.69 28.87 -10.07
#